data_AF-A0A1M6D248-F1
#
_entry.id   AF-A0A1M6D248-F1
#
_cell.length_a   1.000
_cell.length_b   1.000
_cell.length_c   1.000
_cell.angle_alpha   90.00
_cell.angle_beta   90.00
_cell.angle_gamma   90.00
#
_symmetry.space_group_name_H-M   'P 1'
#
loop_
_entity.id
_entity.type
_entity.pdbx_description
1 polymer ?
#
loop_
_entity_poly.entity_id
_entity_poly.type
_entity_poly.pdbx_seq_one_letter_code
_entity_poly.pdbx_strand_id
1 'polypeptide(L)'
;MTTHLPVTGYCPLGCGETLQRAADGTIACADAGCARPYAITAILLDRETEHIVQFDDGFTIRHPLRERLDDALMRCELHRFCVSLPGPPREGSGQYRAIHRGPKDWVFQRTGGES
;
A
#
# COMPACT_ATOMS: atom_id res chain seq x y z
N MET A 1 -16.15 -26.14 -16.67
CA MET A 1 -16.33 -26.00 -15.21
C MET A 1 -15.10 -25.30 -14.69
N THR A 2 -15.24 -24.10 -14.13
CA THR A 2 -14.11 -23.33 -13.58
C THR A 2 -13.85 -23.85 -12.17
N THR A 3 -12.72 -24.52 -11.96
CA THR A 3 -12.33 -24.99 -10.63
C THR A 3 -11.85 -23.80 -9.80
N HIS A 4 -12.60 -23.44 -8.76
CA HIS A 4 -12.17 -22.47 -7.76
C HIS A 4 -11.50 -23.22 -6.63
N LEU A 5 -10.23 -22.92 -6.38
CA LEU A 5 -9.48 -23.51 -5.27
C LEU A 5 -9.54 -22.56 -4.07
N PRO A 6 -9.88 -23.04 -2.86
CA PRO A 6 -9.85 -22.19 -1.68
C PRO A 6 -8.43 -21.67 -1.42
N VAL A 7 -8.33 -20.44 -0.93
CA VAL A 7 -7.08 -19.79 -0.55
C VAL A 7 -7.07 -19.60 0.96
N THR A 8 -6.01 -20.04 1.63
CA THR A 8 -5.80 -19.75 3.05
C THR A 8 -5.61 -18.25 3.24
N GLY A 9 -6.56 -17.60 3.92
CA GLY A 9 -6.51 -16.17 4.21
C GLY A 9 -7.89 -15.54 4.32
N TYR A 10 -7.91 -14.25 4.66
CA TYR A 10 -9.13 -13.49 4.90
C TYR A 10 -9.35 -12.44 3.81
N CYS A 11 -10.61 -12.22 3.44
CA CYS A 11 -10.98 -11.09 2.60
C CYS A 11 -10.57 -9.78 3.30
N PRO A 12 -9.80 -8.88 2.65
CA PRO A 12 -9.36 -7.63 3.27
C PRO A 12 -10.50 -6.65 3.57
N LEU A 13 -11.73 -6.94 3.13
CA LEU A 13 -12.94 -6.17 3.41
C LEU A 13 -13.74 -6.73 4.59
N GLY A 14 -13.26 -7.78 5.26
CA GLY A 14 -13.88 -8.33 6.47
C GLY A 14 -14.90 -9.46 6.25
N CYS A 15 -14.99 -10.02 5.03
CA CYS A 15 -15.91 -11.14 4.74
C CYS A 15 -15.50 -12.49 5.35
N GLY A 16 -14.41 -12.56 6.12
CA GLY A 16 -13.88 -13.82 6.67
C GLY A 16 -13.02 -14.61 5.67
N GLU A 17 -12.94 -15.92 5.88
CA GLU A 17 -12.14 -16.88 5.08
C GLU A 17 -12.87 -17.28 3.78
N THR A 18 -13.11 -16.30 2.93
CA THR A 18 -13.94 -16.44 1.72
C THR A 18 -13.13 -16.31 0.43
N LEU A 19 -11.80 -16.32 0.51
CA LEU A 19 -10.93 -16.17 -0.66
C LEU A 19 -10.86 -17.45 -1.49
N GLN A 20 -10.96 -17.30 -2.80
CA GLN A 20 -10.84 -18.36 -3.78
C GLN A 20 -9.93 -17.92 -4.94
N ARG A 21 -9.18 -18.88 -5.48
CA ARG A 21 -8.34 -18.72 -6.67
C ARG A 21 -9.06 -19.26 -7.90
N ALA A 22 -9.16 -18.44 -8.94
CA ALA A 22 -9.63 -18.81 -10.26
C ALA A 22 -8.51 -19.49 -11.09
N ALA A 23 -8.89 -20.11 -12.21
CA ALA A 23 -7.97 -20.86 -13.06
C ALA A 23 -6.84 -20.01 -13.67
N ASP A 24 -7.10 -18.73 -13.91
CA ASP A 24 -6.12 -17.73 -14.39
C ASP A 24 -5.13 -17.27 -13.30
N GLY A 25 -5.32 -17.71 -12.04
CA GLY A 25 -4.51 -17.30 -10.90
C GLY A 25 -5.06 -16.11 -10.12
N THR A 26 -6.14 -15.48 -10.58
CA THR A 26 -6.80 -14.37 -9.87
C THR A 26 -7.35 -14.86 -8.53
N ILE A 27 -7.19 -14.06 -7.46
CA ILE A 27 -7.75 -14.34 -6.14
C ILE A 27 -8.89 -13.36 -5.87
N ALA A 28 -10.07 -13.89 -5.55
CA ALA A 28 -11.25 -13.09 -5.29
C ALA A 28 -11.99 -13.59 -4.05
N CYS A 29 -12.75 -12.70 -3.42
CA CYS A 29 -13.74 -13.05 -2.40
C CYS A 29 -14.95 -13.72 -3.06
N ALA A 30 -15.37 -14.86 -2.52
CA ALA A 30 -16.55 -15.61 -2.98
C ALA A 30 -17.86 -15.16 -2.34
N ASP A 31 -17.81 -14.24 -1.37
CA ASP A 31 -19.01 -13.67 -0.74
C ASP A 31 -19.73 -12.74 -1.74
N ALA A 32 -20.98 -13.07 -2.06
CA ALA A 32 -21.82 -12.33 -3.00
C ALA A 32 -22.13 -10.89 -2.56
N GLY A 33 -22.05 -10.60 -1.26
CA GLY A 33 -22.22 -9.26 -0.69
C GLY A 33 -20.93 -8.45 -0.60
N CYS A 34 -19.79 -8.99 -1.04
CA CYS A 34 -18.52 -8.28 -0.96
C CYS A 34 -18.50 -7.05 -1.89
N ALA A 35 -18.34 -5.85 -1.32
CA ALA A 35 -18.29 -4.61 -2.08
C ALA A 35 -17.08 -4.52 -3.04
N ARG A 36 -15.99 -5.25 -2.75
CA ARG A 36 -14.77 -5.27 -3.58
C ARG A 36 -14.18 -6.68 -3.66
N PRO A 37 -14.77 -7.60 -4.45
CA PRO A 37 -14.36 -9.00 -4.47
C PRO A 37 -12.89 -9.21 -4.87
N TYR A 38 -12.34 -8.37 -5.75
CA TYR A 38 -10.97 -8.47 -6.26
C TYR A 38 -9.94 -7.64 -5.48
N ALA A 39 -10.27 -7.15 -4.28
CA ALA A 39 -9.39 -6.27 -3.53
C ALA A 39 -8.02 -6.89 -3.19
N ILE A 40 -7.97 -8.19 -2.88
CA ILE A 40 -6.71 -8.88 -2.61
C ILE A 40 -5.82 -8.94 -3.86
N THR A 41 -6.38 -9.27 -5.03
CA THR A 41 -5.64 -9.22 -6.30
C THR A 41 -5.15 -7.80 -6.59
N ALA A 42 -5.96 -6.76 -6.36
CA ALA A 42 -5.53 -5.39 -6.55
C ALA A 42 -4.35 -5.01 -5.62
N ILE A 43 -4.36 -5.47 -4.37
CA ILE A 43 -3.25 -5.27 -3.43
C ILE A 43 -1.98 -6.01 -3.90
N LEU A 44 -2.11 -7.26 -4.36
CA LEU A 44 -0.98 -8.07 -4.83
C LEU A 44 -0.38 -7.58 -6.16
N LEU A 45 -1.16 -6.86 -6.96
CA LEU A 45 -0.71 -6.26 -8.22
C LEU A 45 -0.10 -4.86 -8.04
N ASP A 46 -0.16 -4.28 -6.84
CA ASP A 46 0.52 -3.01 -6.56
C ASP A 46 2.04 -3.20 -6.67
N ARG A 47 2.64 -2.47 -7.61
CA ARG A 47 4.08 -2.53 -7.91
C ARG A 47 4.90 -1.62 -7.01
N GLU A 48 4.26 -0.71 -6.27
CA GLU A 48 4.96 0.20 -5.40
C GLU A 48 5.32 -0.51 -4.10
N THR A 49 6.62 -0.71 -3.90
CA THR A 49 7.14 -1.36 -2.71
C THR A 49 7.59 -0.36 -1.66
N GLU A 50 7.74 0.91 -1.98
CA GLU A 50 8.19 1.93 -1.03
C GLU A 50 7.04 2.78 -0.50
N HIS A 51 7.32 3.59 0.51
CA HIS A 51 6.34 4.57 0.97
C HIS A 51 6.09 5.60 -0.13
N ILE A 52 4.83 5.94 -0.31
CA ILE A 52 4.44 7.12 -1.07
C ILE A 52 3.96 8.19 -0.11
N VAL A 53 4.59 9.34 -0.15
CA VAL A 53 4.21 10.52 0.63
C VAL A 53 3.55 11.52 -0.32
N GLN A 54 2.33 11.92 0.01
CA GLN A 54 1.67 13.07 -0.60
C GLN A 54 1.85 14.25 0.34
N PHE A 55 2.50 15.32 -0.13
CA PHE A 55 2.58 16.59 0.58
C PHE A 55 1.55 17.57 0.02
N ASP A 56 0.79 18.21 0.90
CA ASP A 56 -0.22 19.24 0.62
C ASP A 56 -0.19 20.30 1.76
N ASP A 57 -1.33 20.63 2.38
CA ASP A 57 -1.37 21.44 3.62
C ASP A 57 -0.79 20.70 4.84
N GLY A 58 -0.57 19.40 4.70
CA GLY A 58 0.22 18.56 5.59
C GLY A 58 0.91 17.46 4.80
N PHE A 59 0.77 16.23 5.25
CA PHE A 59 1.16 15.08 4.45
C PHE A 59 0.34 13.83 4.80
N THR A 60 0.24 12.93 3.83
CA THR A 60 -0.27 11.57 4.03
C THR A 60 0.76 10.55 3.55
N ILE A 61 0.82 9.40 4.20
CA ILE A 61 1.75 8.33 3.89
C ILE A 61 0.97 7.08 3.51
N ARG A 62 1.22 6.58 2.30
CA ARG A 62 0.84 5.23 1.90
C ARG A 62 1.99 4.30 2.22
N HIS A 63 1.74 3.38 3.15
CA HIS A 63 2.72 2.40 3.59
C HIS A 63 2.79 1.21 2.62
N PRO A 64 3.97 0.63 2.41
CA PRO A 64 4.10 -0.54 1.59
C PRO A 64 3.56 -1.79 2.29
N LEU A 65 3.05 -2.75 1.52
CA LEU A 65 2.34 -3.93 2.05
C LEU A 65 3.19 -4.74 3.04
N ARG A 66 4.52 -4.79 2.83
CA ARG A 66 5.48 -5.46 3.73
C ARG A 66 5.37 -5.00 5.19
N GLU A 67 4.94 -3.76 5.45
CA GLU A 67 4.86 -3.21 6.80
C GLU A 67 3.64 -3.69 7.59
N ARG A 68 2.72 -4.44 6.96
CA ARG A 68 1.69 -5.19 7.68
C ARG A 68 2.23 -6.41 8.41
N LEU A 69 3.44 -6.86 8.07
CA LEU A 69 4.13 -7.88 8.83
C LEU A 69 4.63 -7.26 10.14
N ASP A 70 4.46 -7.98 11.24
CA ASP A 70 4.94 -7.62 12.58
C ASP A 70 4.51 -6.22 13.08
N ASP A 71 3.40 -5.69 12.54
CA ASP A 71 2.90 -4.34 12.80
C ASP A 71 3.94 -3.23 12.58
N ALA A 72 4.89 -3.43 11.65
CA ALA A 72 5.94 -2.46 11.38
C ALA A 72 5.40 -1.07 10.99
N LEU A 73 4.22 -1.01 10.36
CA LEU A 73 3.52 0.23 10.03
C LEU A 73 3.27 1.12 11.26
N MET A 74 3.05 0.52 12.44
CA MET A 74 2.79 1.24 13.69
C MET A 74 4.03 1.96 14.21
N ARG A 75 5.21 1.63 13.69
CA ARG A 75 6.52 2.17 14.11
C ARG A 75 7.20 2.94 12.98
N CYS A 76 6.45 3.40 11.98
CA CYS A 76 6.98 4.03 10.80
C CYS A 76 7.89 5.22 11.11
N GLU A 77 9.16 5.07 10.75
CA GLU A 77 10.18 6.10 10.96
C GLU A 77 10.04 7.26 9.98
N LEU A 78 9.54 7.00 8.77
CA LEU A 78 9.24 8.04 7.78
C LEU A 78 8.20 9.02 8.30
N HIS A 79 7.16 8.54 9.00
CA HIS A 79 6.18 9.44 9.62
C HIS A 79 6.86 10.40 10.60
N ARG A 80 7.71 9.89 11.49
CA ARG A 80 8.46 10.73 12.45
C ARG A 80 9.37 11.72 11.72
N PHE A 81 10.01 11.28 10.64
CA PHE A 81 10.85 12.13 9.80
C PHE A 81 10.05 13.27 9.15
N CYS A 82 8.92 12.98 8.50
CA CYS A 82 8.08 14.00 7.86
C CYS A 82 7.55 15.05 8.85
N VAL A 83 7.18 14.65 10.07
CA VAL A 83 6.77 15.59 11.14
C VAL A 83 7.90 16.56 11.50
N SER A 84 9.17 16.14 11.38
CA SER A 84 10.32 16.99 11.72
C SER A 84 10.71 17.98 10.62
N LEU A 85 10.15 17.85 9.41
CA LEU A 85 10.45 18.74 8.30
C LEU A 85 9.76 20.09 8.49
N PRO A 86 10.41 21.21 8.11
CA PRO A 86 9.79 22.54 8.17
C PRO A 86 8.71 22.75 7.09
N GLY A 87 8.53 21.78 6.19
CA GLY A 87 7.61 21.84 5.06
C GLY A 87 7.89 20.71 4.06
N PRO A 88 7.21 20.71 2.90
CA PRO A 88 7.47 19.73 1.84
C PRO A 88 8.91 19.77 1.33
N PRO A 89 9.34 18.76 0.54
CA PRO A 89 10.60 18.81 -0.21
C PRO A 89 10.73 20.08 -1.05
N ARG A 90 11.96 20.43 -1.45
CA ARG A 90 12.28 21.67 -2.18
C ARG A 90 11.45 21.84 -3.45
N GLU A 91 11.08 20.73 -4.08
CA GLU A 91 10.27 20.65 -5.30
C GLU A 91 8.79 21.04 -5.08
N GLY A 92 8.37 21.28 -3.84
CA GLY A 92 7.03 21.74 -3.47
C GLY A 92 6.06 20.63 -3.08
N SER A 93 4.77 20.94 -3.07
CA SER A 93 3.71 19.96 -2.83
C SER A 93 3.61 18.94 -3.98
N GLY A 94 3.16 17.74 -3.66
CA GLY A 94 3.02 16.66 -4.63
C GLY A 94 3.27 15.27 -4.06
N GLN A 95 3.32 14.29 -4.95
CA GLN A 95 3.53 12.90 -4.61
C GLN A 95 5.00 12.48 -4.80
N TYR A 96 5.53 11.80 -3.78
CA TYR A 96 6.92 11.39 -3.71
C TYR A 96 7.03 9.94 -3.24
N ARG A 97 7.89 9.18 -3.90
CA ARG A 97 8.42 7.92 -3.37
C ARG A 97 9.52 8.25 -2.37
N ALA A 98 9.38 7.78 -1.14
CA ALA A 98 10.40 7.93 -0.12
C ALA A 98 11.34 6.71 -0.13
N ILE A 99 12.62 6.95 -0.41
CA ILE A 99 13.65 5.91 -0.50
C ILE A 99 14.53 6.01 0.73
N HIS A 100 14.56 4.95 1.54
CA HIS A 100 15.43 4.86 2.70
C HIS A 100 16.89 4.64 2.26
N ARG A 101 17.78 5.59 2.56
CA ARG A 101 19.22 5.52 2.23
C ARG A 101 20.10 5.17 3.43
N GLY A 102 19.56 5.28 4.64
CA GLY A 102 20.23 4.94 5.90
C GLY A 102 19.35 5.31 7.10
N PRO A 103 19.78 5.03 8.34
CA PRO A 103 18.92 5.06 9.54
C PRO A 103 18.18 6.37 9.84
N LYS A 104 18.58 7.49 9.20
CA LYS A 104 17.93 8.80 9.31
C LYS A 104 17.90 9.56 7.98
N ASP A 105 18.17 8.87 6.88
CA ASP A 105 18.35 9.51 5.58
C ASP A 105 17.28 9.00 4.61
N TRP A 106 16.41 9.92 4.21
CA TRP A 106 15.31 9.68 3.29
C TRP A 106 15.48 10.58 2.08
N VAL A 107 15.39 9.97 0.90
CA VAL A 107 15.36 10.70 -0.36
C VAL A 107 13.96 10.65 -0.94
N PHE A 108 13.39 11.81 -1.23
CA PHE A 108 12.10 11.91 -1.90
C PHE A 108 12.30 12.01 -3.41
N GLN A 109 11.85 10.98 -4.13
CA GLN A 109 11.81 10.97 -5.59
C GLN A 109 10.39 11.28 -6.03
N ARG A 110 10.19 12.39 -6.75
CA ARG A 110 8.86 12.75 -7.26
C ARG A 110 8.31 11.65 -8.17
N THR A 111 7.13 11.15 -7.88
CA THR A 111 6.45 10.13 -8.71
C THR A 111 5.53 10.84 -9.68
N GLY A 112 6.09 11.36 -10.78
CA GLY A 112 5.33 11.84 -11.93
C GLY A 112 4.26 12.90 -11.65
N GLY A 113 4.64 14.16 -11.79
CA GLY A 113 3.74 15.19 -12.32
C GLY A 113 4.10 15.37 -13.79
N GLU A 114 3.37 14.72 -14.68
CA GLU A 114 3.09 15.28 -16.01
C GLU A 114 1.59 15.55 -16.03
N SER A 115 1.24 16.73 -16.52
CA SER A 115 -0.12 17.27 -16.60
C SER A 115 -1.03 16.43 -17.51
#